data_AF-V4GS55-F1
#
_entry.id   AF-V4GS55-F1
#
_cell.length_a   1.000
_cell.length_b   1.000
_cell.length_c   1.000
_cell.angle_alpha   90.00
_cell.angle_beta   90.00
_cell.angle_gamma   90.00
#
_symmetry.space_group_name_H-M   'P 1'
#
loop_
_entity.id
_entity.type
_entity.pdbx_description
1 polymer ?
#
loop_
_entity_poly.entity_id
_entity_poly.type
_entity_poly.pdbx_seq_one_letter_code
_entity_poly.pdbx_strand_id
1 'polypeptide(L)'
;MPSTRTSPWRYGVALFPLPVLLSVGATLASDLFLAVSLDDQLTDADVLAGIAGFVLGVAASWLAALAALVVLVAVVLDARALRRADADFAPRTAFVAGVGVVHLVAAALFAPLYVVSVPALAYYTYRRFESG
;
A
#
# COMPACT_ATOMS: atom_id res chain seq x y z
N MET A 1 -36.33 0.51 12.50
CA MET A 1 -35.01 0.92 13.02
C MET A 1 -33.98 0.72 11.91
N PRO A 2 -33.40 1.79 11.34
CA PRO A 2 -32.32 1.62 10.36
C PRO A 2 -31.02 1.30 11.11
N SER A 3 -30.37 0.19 10.78
CA SER A 3 -29.05 -0.17 11.29
C SER A 3 -27.98 0.72 10.64
N THR A 4 -27.63 1.85 11.26
CA THR A 4 -26.62 2.81 10.80
C THR A 4 -25.19 2.41 11.21
N ARG A 5 -24.74 1.22 10.81
CA ARG A 5 -23.31 0.91 10.77
C ARG A 5 -22.88 0.63 9.34
N THR A 6 -22.94 1.65 8.49
CA THR A 6 -22.10 1.68 7.29
C THR A 6 -20.66 1.82 7.78
N SER A 7 -19.91 0.72 7.75
CA SER A 7 -18.47 0.76 8.00
C SER A 7 -17.85 1.81 7.07
N PRO A 8 -17.04 2.76 7.55
CA PRO A 8 -16.57 3.84 6.69
C PRO A 8 -15.50 3.27 5.75
N TRP A 9 -15.87 3.10 4.48
CA TRP A 9 -15.05 2.54 3.40
C TRP A 9 -13.63 3.16 3.32
N ARG A 10 -13.51 4.42 3.77
CA ARG A 10 -12.28 5.21 3.83
C ARG A 10 -11.19 4.55 4.66
N TYR A 11 -11.52 3.86 5.75
CA TYR A 11 -10.50 3.29 6.65
C TYR A 11 -9.68 2.15 6.03
N GLY A 12 -10.19 1.48 5.00
CA GLY A 12 -9.44 0.45 4.28
C GLY A 12 -8.82 0.96 2.98
N VAL A 13 -9.62 1.62 2.14
CA VAL A 13 -9.17 2.02 0.80
C VAL A 13 -8.20 3.20 0.85
N ALA A 14 -8.40 4.16 1.75
CA ALA A 14 -7.54 5.36 1.83
C ALA A 14 -6.15 5.08 2.44
N LEU A 15 -5.87 3.84 2.86
CA LEU A 15 -4.56 3.41 3.34
C LEU A 15 -3.54 3.18 2.20
N PHE A 16 -3.92 3.30 0.93
CA PHE A 16 -3.01 3.08 -0.20
C PHE A 16 -1.70 3.91 -0.21
N PRO A 17 -1.58 5.09 0.44
CA PRO A 17 -0.29 5.77 0.56
C PRO A 17 0.67 5.07 1.52
N LEU A 18 0.17 4.31 2.51
CA LEU A 18 0.99 3.65 3.53
C LEU A 18 1.96 2.62 2.93
N PRO A 19 1.54 1.67 2.06
CA PRO A 19 2.46 0.79 1.35
C PRO A 19 3.58 1.51 0.61
N VAL A 20 3.28 2.66 -0.01
CA VAL A 20 4.26 3.47 -0.74
C VAL A 20 5.33 4.00 0.21
N LEU A 21 4.92 4.62 1.32
CA LEU A 21 5.84 5.17 2.32
C LEU A 21 6.74 4.09 2.93
N LEU A 22 6.16 2.93 3.25
CA LEU A 22 6.90 1.79 3.77
C LEU A 22 7.88 1.21 2.74
N SER A 23 7.50 1.15 1.46
CA SER A 23 8.38 0.69 0.37
C SER A 23 9.56 1.63 0.16
N VAL A 24 9.33 2.95 0.23
CA VAL A 24 10.40 3.96 0.17
C VAL A 24 11.35 3.79 1.37
N GLY A 25 10.81 3.63 2.57
CA GLY A 25 11.62 3.37 3.77
C GLY A 25 12.47 2.10 3.65
N ALA A 26 11.90 1.01 3.12
CA ALA A 26 12.63 -0.23 2.89
C ALA A 26 13.77 -0.07 1.86
N THR A 27 13.55 0.74 0.82
CA THR A 27 14.56 1.04 -0.21
C THR A 27 15.71 1.83 0.39
N LEU A 28 15.41 2.92 1.11
CA LEU A 28 16.42 3.75 1.77
C LEU A 28 17.24 2.96 2.82
N ALA A 29 16.58 2.06 3.56
CA ALA A 29 17.25 1.19 4.51
C ALA A 29 18.20 0.19 3.82
N SER A 30 17.82 -0.32 2.65
CA SER A 30 18.66 -1.22 1.85
C SER A 30 19.86 -0.48 1.27
N ASP A 31 19.67 0.74 0.76
CA ASP A 31 20.74 1.58 0.22
C ASP A 31 21.75 1.95 1.30
N LEU A 32 21.28 2.29 2.51
CA LEU A 32 22.14 2.55 3.66
C LEU A 32 22.92 1.31 4.08
N PHE A 33 22.25 0.15 4.17
CA PHE A 33 22.93 -1.10 4.54
C PHE A 33 24.01 -1.48 3.52
N LEU A 34 23.74 -1.32 2.22
CA LEU A 34 24.72 -1.57 1.17
C LEU A 34 25.89 -0.57 1.24
N ALA A 35 25.62 0.71 1.48
CA ALA A 35 26.67 1.72 1.63
C ALA A 35 27.61 1.40 2.79
N VAL A 36 27.06 1.00 3.95
CA VAL A 36 27.85 0.55 5.11
C VAL A 36 28.61 -0.73 4.77
N SER A 37 27.97 -1.71 4.12
CA SER A 37 28.62 -3.02 3.83
C SER A 37 29.78 -2.94 2.84
N LEU A 38 29.86 -1.87 2.05
CA LEU A 38 30.89 -1.64 1.04
C LEU A 38 31.99 -0.68 1.52
N ASP A 39 31.91 -0.17 2.75
CA ASP A 39 32.92 0.70 3.32
C ASP A 39 34.07 -0.14 3.91
N ASP A 40 35.30 0.19 3.54
CA ASP A 40 36.52 -0.46 4.03
C ASP A 40 36.95 0.09 5.41
N GLN A 41 36.36 1.20 5.88
CA GLN A 41 36.69 1.86 7.15
C GLN A 41 35.51 1.90 8.13
N LEU A 42 35.00 0.73 8.49
CA LEU A 42 33.87 0.62 9.41
C LEU A 42 34.23 0.84 10.88
N THR A 43 33.39 1.61 11.58
CA THR A 43 33.35 1.60 13.04
C THR A 43 32.29 0.62 13.56
N ASP A 44 32.41 0.18 14.82
CA ASP A 44 31.39 -0.67 15.46
C ASP A 44 29.99 -0.01 15.45
N ALA A 45 29.93 1.32 15.50
CA ALA A 45 28.69 2.08 15.44
C ALA A 45 28.04 2.00 14.04
N ASP A 46 28.84 2.01 12.98
CA ASP A 46 28.35 1.89 11.60
C ASP A 46 27.80 0.49 11.34
N VAL A 47 28.47 -0.54 11.86
CA VAL A 47 27.99 -1.93 11.79
C VAL A 47 26.63 -2.07 12.49
N LEU A 48 26.49 -1.51 13.70
CA LEU A 48 25.22 -1.53 14.42
C LEU A 48 24.12 -0.78 13.65
N ALA A 49 24.44 0.38 13.09
CA ALA A 49 23.50 1.17 12.28
C ALA A 49 23.07 0.41 11.01
N GLY A 50 23.99 -0.28 10.35
CA GLY A 50 23.71 -1.14 9.19
C GLY A 50 22.76 -2.28 9.54
N ILE A 51 23.03 -3.03 10.63
CA ILE A 51 22.15 -4.11 11.09
C ILE A 51 20.76 -3.59 11.45
N ALA A 52 20.69 -2.49 12.21
CA ALA A 52 19.41 -1.87 12.58
C ALA A 52 18.63 -1.41 11.34
N GLY A 53 19.30 -0.76 10.39
CA GLY A 53 18.74 -0.36 9.11
C GLY A 53 18.19 -1.54 8.33
N PHE A 54 18.95 -2.62 8.18
CA PHE A 54 18.51 -3.84 7.51
C PHE A 54 17.25 -4.43 8.14
N VAL A 55 17.22 -4.59 9.47
CA VAL A 55 16.06 -5.13 10.19
C VAL A 55 14.84 -4.24 10.00
N LEU A 56 15.00 -2.91 10.10
CA LEU A 56 13.93 -1.96 9.85
C LEU A 56 13.45 -2.00 8.40
N GLY A 57 14.36 -2.17 7.43
CA GLY A 57 14.02 -2.30 6.02
C GLY A 57 13.21 -3.55 5.71
N VAL A 58 13.61 -4.69 6.28
CA VAL A 58 12.86 -5.96 6.19
C VAL A 58 11.49 -5.82 6.84
N ALA A 59 11.41 -5.21 8.03
CA ALA A 59 10.13 -4.98 8.69
C ALA A 59 9.23 -4.07 7.85
N ALA A 60 9.78 -2.99 7.29
CA ALA A 60 9.04 -2.06 6.43
C ALA A 60 8.53 -2.73 5.15
N SER A 61 9.31 -3.61 4.51
CA SER A 61 8.87 -4.31 3.30
C SER A 61 7.71 -5.28 3.57
N TRP A 62 7.76 -6.04 4.67
CA TRP A 62 6.65 -6.90 5.08
C TRP A 62 5.41 -6.09 5.45
N LEU A 63 5.58 -4.98 6.18
CA LEU A 63 4.47 -4.08 6.52
C LEU A 63 3.86 -3.45 5.26
N ALA A 64 4.67 -3.10 4.25
CA ALA A 64 4.18 -2.57 2.98
C ALA A 64 3.29 -3.58 2.28
N ALA A 65 3.73 -4.84 2.18
CA ALA A 65 2.96 -5.91 1.56
C ALA A 65 1.65 -6.19 2.31
N LEU A 66 1.68 -6.25 3.64
CA LEU A 66 0.48 -6.45 4.47
C LEU A 66 -0.51 -5.29 4.33
N ALA A 67 -0.03 -4.04 4.36
CA ALA A 67 -0.86 -2.87 4.16
C ALA A 67 -1.49 -2.87 2.75
N ALA A 68 -0.74 -3.24 1.72
CA ALA A 68 -1.26 -3.33 0.36
C ALA A 68 -2.32 -4.44 0.21
N LEU A 69 -2.15 -5.56 0.93
CA LEU A 69 -3.15 -6.61 0.99
C LEU A 69 -4.45 -6.13 1.65
N VAL A 70 -4.36 -5.36 2.74
CA VAL A 70 -5.52 -4.72 3.36
C VAL A 70 -6.24 -3.80 2.38
N VAL A 71 -5.49 -2.97 1.63
CA VAL A 71 -6.05 -2.09 0.58
C VAL A 71 -6.76 -2.89 -0.50
N LEU A 72 -6.16 -3.98 -0.99
CA LEU A 72 -6.77 -4.87 -1.98
C LEU A 72 -8.09 -5.46 -1.46
N VAL A 73 -8.11 -6.00 -0.25
CA VAL A 73 -9.32 -6.57 0.34
C VAL A 73 -10.39 -5.49 0.50
N ALA A 74 -10.02 -4.33 1.03
CA ALA A 74 -10.93 -3.21 1.24
C ALA A 74 -11.57 -2.73 -0.08
N VAL A 75 -10.76 -2.54 -1.13
CA VAL A 75 -11.27 -2.03 -2.41
C VAL A 75 -12.19 -3.04 -3.11
N VAL A 76 -11.91 -4.34 -2.97
CA VAL A 76 -12.77 -5.41 -3.50
C VAL A 76 -14.10 -5.48 -2.75
N LEU A 77 -14.08 -5.38 -1.42
CA LEU A 77 -15.29 -5.40 -0.61
C LEU A 77 -16.16 -4.16 -0.86
N ASP A 78 -15.55 -2.97 -0.96
CA ASP A 78 -16.25 -1.72 -1.27
C ASP A 78 -16.88 -1.77 -2.67
N ALA A 79 -16.13 -2.18 -3.70
CA ALA A 79 -16.68 -2.32 -5.05
C ALA A 79 -17.83 -3.33 -5.13
N ARG A 80 -17.77 -4.43 -4.36
CA ARG A 80 -18.89 -5.39 -4.26
C ARG A 80 -20.09 -4.79 -3.53
N ALA A 81 -19.88 -3.99 -2.49
CA ALA A 81 -20.96 -3.32 -1.76
C ALA A 81 -21.69 -2.31 -2.66
N LEU A 82 -20.94 -1.47 -3.39
CA LEU A 82 -21.50 -0.49 -4.34
C LEU A 82 -22.38 -1.15 -5.40
N ARG A 83 -21.93 -2.27 -5.97
CA ARG A 83 -22.72 -3.01 -6.96
C ARG A 83 -24.01 -3.62 -6.42
N ARG A 84 -24.05 -4.00 -5.13
CA ARG A 84 -25.27 -4.52 -4.51
C ARG A 84 -26.26 -3.42 -4.14
N ALA A 85 -25.75 -2.22 -3.87
CA ALA A 85 -26.54 -1.06 -3.49
C ALA A 85 -27.09 -0.29 -4.71
N ASP A 86 -26.83 -0.76 -5.93
CA ASP A 86 -27.16 -0.08 -7.20
C ASP A 86 -26.76 1.41 -7.20
N ALA A 87 -25.55 1.68 -6.67
CA ALA A 87 -25.05 3.04 -6.52
C ALA A 87 -24.73 3.67 -7.89
N ASP A 88 -24.93 4.98 -8.00
CA ASP A 88 -24.62 5.80 -9.19
C ASP A 88 -23.19 5.58 -9.71
N PHE A 89 -22.27 5.23 -8.81
CA PHE A 89 -20.91 4.80 -9.14
C PHE A 89 -20.70 3.32 -8.81
N ALA A 90 -20.80 2.46 -9.82
CA ALA A 90 -20.62 1.01 -9.71
C ALA A 90 -19.44 0.53 -10.58
N PRO A 91 -18.17 0.71 -10.13
CA PRO A 91 -17.02 0.29 -10.91
C PRO A 91 -16.97 -1.22 -11.08
N ARG A 92 -16.48 -1.68 -12.24
CA ARG A 92 -16.32 -3.12 -12.50
C ARG A 92 -15.40 -3.74 -11.45
N THR A 93 -15.92 -4.68 -10.66
CA THR A 93 -15.17 -5.33 -9.58
C THR A 93 -13.86 -5.95 -10.07
N ALA A 94 -13.84 -6.51 -11.28
CA ALA A 94 -12.62 -7.07 -11.89
C ALA A 94 -11.53 -6.01 -12.13
N PHE A 95 -11.91 -4.81 -12.57
CA PHE A 95 -10.98 -3.70 -12.79
C PHE A 95 -10.39 -3.22 -11.46
N VAL A 96 -11.25 -3.00 -10.46
CA VAL A 96 -10.85 -2.51 -9.14
C VAL A 96 -9.99 -3.54 -8.38
N ALA A 97 -10.33 -4.83 -8.49
CA ALA A 97 -9.51 -5.92 -7.98
C ALA A 97 -8.14 -5.95 -8.67
N GLY A 98 -8.11 -5.78 -10.00
CA GLY A 98 -6.86 -5.67 -10.76
C GLY A 98 -5.96 -4.53 -10.26
N VAL A 99 -6.52 -3.35 -10.02
CA VAL A 99 -5.78 -2.21 -9.46
C VAL A 99 -5.21 -2.54 -8.07
N GLY A 100 -5.99 -3.16 -7.19
CA GLY A 100 -5.51 -3.59 -5.88
C GLY A 100 -4.40 -4.66 -5.97
N VAL A 101 -4.49 -5.58 -6.93
CA VAL A 101 -3.44 -6.58 -7.18
C VAL A 101 -2.17 -5.90 -7.69
N VAL A 102 -2.26 -4.98 -8.65
CA VAL A 102 -1.11 -4.20 -9.12
C VAL A 102 -0.46 -3.44 -7.96
N HIS A 103 -1.25 -2.88 -7.05
CA HIS A 103 -0.74 -2.20 -5.85
C HIS A 103 -0.02 -3.16 -4.88
N LEU A 104 -0.56 -4.36 -4.68
CA LEU A 104 0.10 -5.40 -3.87
C LEU A 104 1.41 -5.88 -4.52
N VAL A 105 1.41 -6.11 -5.83
CA VAL A 105 2.64 -6.46 -6.56
C VAL A 105 3.64 -5.31 -6.51
N ALA A 106 3.18 -4.05 -6.55
CA ALA A 106 4.06 -2.90 -6.37
C ALA A 106 4.76 -2.93 -5.01
N ALA A 107 4.02 -3.21 -3.94
CA ALA A 107 4.55 -3.27 -2.58
C ALA A 107 5.48 -4.46 -2.33
N ALA A 108 5.16 -5.62 -2.90
CA ALA A 108 5.84 -6.87 -2.57
C ALA A 108 7.00 -7.21 -3.53
N LEU A 109 6.92 -6.79 -4.79
CA LEU A 109 7.78 -7.33 -5.86
C LEU A 109 8.37 -6.28 -6.79
N PHE A 110 7.61 -5.25 -7.18
CA PHE A 110 8.05 -4.31 -8.21
C PHE A 110 7.52 -2.89 -8.00
N ALA A 111 8.23 -2.12 -7.16
CA ALA A 111 7.87 -0.74 -6.77
C ALA A 111 7.49 0.21 -7.93
N PRO A 112 8.08 0.14 -9.14
CA PRO A 112 7.67 1.00 -10.25
C PRO A 112 6.18 0.91 -10.61
N LEU A 113 5.47 -0.18 -10.28
CA LEU A 113 4.02 -0.30 -10.49
C LEU A 113 3.19 0.68 -9.66
N TYR A 114 3.77 1.33 -8.65
CA TYR A 114 3.09 2.41 -7.94
C TYR A 114 2.70 3.57 -8.86
N VAL A 115 3.46 3.82 -9.94
CA VAL A 115 3.13 4.86 -10.94
C VAL A 115 1.77 4.62 -11.59
N VAL A 116 1.31 3.37 -11.67
CA VAL A 116 -0.01 3.02 -12.23
C VAL A 116 -1.06 2.84 -11.13
N SER A 117 -0.73 2.10 -10.06
CA SER A 117 -1.72 1.79 -9.02
C SER A 117 -2.11 3.00 -8.17
N VAL A 118 -1.18 3.90 -7.86
CA VAL A 118 -1.45 5.07 -7.01
C VAL A 118 -2.43 6.04 -7.68
N PRO A 119 -2.25 6.47 -8.94
CA PRO A 119 -3.24 7.31 -9.61
C PRO A 119 -4.61 6.62 -9.76
N ALA A 120 -4.64 5.32 -10.03
CA ALA A 120 -5.88 4.57 -10.16
C ALA A 120 -6.67 4.50 -8.82
N LEU A 121 -5.97 4.27 -7.70
CA LEU A 121 -6.58 4.27 -6.36
C LEU A 121 -6.98 5.69 -5.91
N ALA A 122 -6.19 6.71 -6.26
CA ALA A 122 -6.56 8.10 -6.03
C ALA A 122 -7.84 8.48 -6.81
N TYR A 123 -7.92 8.10 -8.08
CA TYR A 123 -9.14 8.30 -8.88
C TYR A 123 -10.34 7.54 -8.30
N TYR A 124 -10.15 6.29 -7.89
CA TYR A 124 -11.20 5.50 -7.24
C TYR A 124 -11.74 6.19 -5.98
N THR A 125 -10.85 6.61 -5.08
CA THR A 125 -11.22 7.27 -3.82
C THR A 125 -11.89 8.62 -4.05
N TYR A 126 -11.42 9.39 -5.04
CA TYR A 126 -12.05 10.63 -5.47
C TYR A 126 -13.48 10.41 -5.96
N ARG A 127 -13.69 9.51 -6.93
CA ARG A 127 -15.03 9.20 -7.47
C ARG A 127 -15.97 8.67 -6.39
N ARG A 128 -15.45 7.82 -5.49
CA ARG A 128 -16.22 7.30 -4.38
C ARG A 128 -16.69 8.39 -3.42
N PHE A 129 -15.86 9.42 -3.21
CA PHE A 129 -16.19 10.58 -2.39
C PHE A 129 -17.23 11.50 -3.05
N GLU A 130 -17.17 11.70 -4.37
CA GLU A 130 -18.20 12.45 -5.10
C GLU A 130 -19.58 11.74 -5.11
N SER A 131 -19.59 10.42 -4.99
CA SER A 131 -20.79 9.59 -5.15
C SER A 131 -21.42 9.12 -3.84
N GLY A 132 -20.93 9.59 -2.68
CA GLY A 132 -21.39 9.19 -1.35
C GLY A 132 -21.86 10.39 -0.54
#